data_AF-A0A958A156-F1
#
_entry.id   AF-A0A958A156-F1
#
_cell.length_a   1.000
_cell.length_b   1.000
_cell.length_c   1.000
_cell.angle_alpha   90.00
_cell.angle_beta   90.00
_cell.angle_gamma   90.00
#
_symmetry.space_group_name_H-M   'P 1'
#
loop_
_entity.id
_entity.type
_entity.pdbx_description
1 polymer ?
#
loop_
_entity_poly.entity_id
_entity_poly.type
_entity_poly.pdbx_seq_one_letter_code
_entity_poly.pdbx_strand_id
1 'polypeptide(L)' 'LFDGEHIFTVEPVDDNRVKFKQREEFRGILVALMLRFIGENTRRGFEAMNQALKDKAEKSL' A
#
# COMPACT_ATOMS: atom_id res chain seq x y z
N LEU A 1 1.66 -19.59 10.01
CA LEU A 1 0.18 -19.71 10.18
C LEU A 1 -0.55 -18.68 9.32
N PHE A 2 -0.04 -17.45 9.32
CA PHE A 2 -0.28 -16.46 8.28
C PHE A 2 1.08 -15.85 7.88
N ASP A 3 1.13 -15.21 6.73
CA ASP A 3 2.25 -14.48 6.17
C ASP A 3 1.73 -13.28 5.35
N GLY A 4 2.54 -12.26 5.16
CA GLY A 4 2.19 -11.04 4.41
C GLY A 4 3.37 -10.56 3.57
N GLU A 5 3.19 -10.47 2.25
CA GLU A 5 4.18 -9.92 1.33
C GLU A 5 3.78 -8.51 0.91
N HIS A 6 4.54 -7.49 1.32
CA HIS A 6 4.32 -6.12 0.88
C HIS A 6 5.03 -5.87 -0.45
N ILE A 7 4.26 -5.43 -1.44
CA ILE A 7 4.72 -5.17 -2.80
C ILE A 7 4.51 -3.69 -3.13
N PHE A 8 5.58 -3.05 -3.60
CA PHE A 8 5.55 -1.71 -4.16
C PHE A 8 5.83 -1.77 -5.66
N THR A 9 5.02 -1.07 -6.44
CA THR A 9 5.23 -0.93 -7.89
C THR A 9 5.27 0.54 -8.25
N VAL A 10 6.25 0.92 -9.04
CA VAL A 10 6.41 2.27 -9.59
C VAL A 10 6.40 2.15 -11.11
N GLU A 11 5.38 2.71 -11.74
CA GLU A 11 5.23 2.68 -13.20
C GLU A 11 5.35 4.10 -13.74
N PRO A 12 6.19 4.36 -14.77
CA PRO A 12 6.20 5.66 -15.42
C PRO A 12 4.83 5.95 -16.05
N VAL A 13 4.35 7.17 -15.88
CA VAL A 13 3.14 7.70 -16.56
C VAL A 13 3.56 8.62 -17.69
N ASP A 14 4.56 9.46 -17.44
CA ASP A 14 5.27 10.32 -18.39
C ASP A 14 6.63 10.70 -17.81
N ASP A 15 7.36 11.61 -18.48
CA ASP A 15 8.74 11.99 -18.14
C ASP A 15 8.90 12.51 -16.70
N ASN A 16 7.84 13.04 -16.09
CA ASN A 16 7.90 13.68 -14.77
C ASN A 16 6.92 13.09 -13.75
N ARG A 17 6.15 12.06 -14.12
CA ARG A 17 5.16 11.45 -13.24
C ARG A 17 5.27 9.94 -13.23
N VAL A 18 5.07 9.37 -12.06
CA VAL A 18 4.97 7.93 -11.85
C VAL A 18 3.66 7.59 -11.15
N LYS A 19 3.16 6.39 -11.41
CA LYS A 19 2.08 5.77 -10.65
C LYS A 19 2.71 4.84 -9.62
N PHE A 20 2.61 5.24 -8.36
CA PHE A 20 2.96 4.38 -7.22
C PHE A 20 1.74 3.52 -6.84
N LYS A 21 1.96 2.21 -6.69
CA LYS A 21 0.98 1.26 -6.18
C LYS A 21 1.61 0.50 -5.00
N GLN A 22 0.90 0.46 -3.87
CA GLN A 22 1.24 -0.44 -2.76
C GLN A 22 0.14 -1.49 -2.62
N ARG A 23 0.52 -2.72 -2.30
CA ARG A 23 -0.39 -3.82 -1.96
C ARG A 23 0.30 -4.78 -1.00
N GLU A 24 -0.49 -5.51 -0.24
CA GLU A 24 0.00 -6.59 0.62
C GLU A 24 -0.76 -7.87 0.30
N GLU A 25 -0.03 -8.94 -0.02
CA GLU A 25 -0.58 -10.27 -0.26
C GLU A 25 -0.48 -11.11 1.01
N PHE A 26 -1.63 -11.39 1.64
CA PHE A 26 -1.68 -12.23 2.82
C PHE A 26 -1.92 -13.71 2.45
N ARG A 27 -1.15 -14.62 3.04
CA ARG A 27 -1.27 -16.08 2.82
C ARG A 27 -1.39 -16.84 4.13
N GLY A 28 -2.08 -17.98 4.12
CA GLY A 28 -2.21 -18.88 5.27
C GLY A 28 -3.61 -19.00 5.87
N ILE A 29 -3.77 -19.96 6.78
CA ILE A 29 -5.08 -20.42 7.26
C ILE A 29 -5.81 -19.42 8.18
N LEU A 30 -5.09 -18.45 8.77
CA LEU A 30 -5.66 -17.45 9.69
C LEU A 30 -5.92 -16.09 9.05
N VAL A 31 -5.67 -15.93 7.74
CA VAL A 31 -5.76 -14.63 7.05
C VAL A 31 -7.17 -14.04 7.10
N ALA A 32 -8.21 -14.83 6.82
CA ALA A 32 -9.59 -14.32 6.82
C ALA A 32 -10.03 -13.79 8.19
N LEU A 33 -9.60 -14.46 9.27
CA LEU A 33 -9.88 -14.02 10.64
C LEU A 33 -9.15 -12.71 10.93
N MET A 34 -7.86 -12.63 10.60
CA MET A 34 -7.07 -11.40 10.78
C MET A 34 -7.65 -10.22 9.99
N LEU A 35 -7.94 -10.40 8.71
CA LEU A 35 -8.50 -9.35 7.84
C LEU A 35 -9.84 -8.82 8.35
N ARG A 36 -10.65 -9.65 9.01
CA ARG A 36 -11.89 -9.19 9.65
C ARG A 36 -11.65 -8.20 10.79
N PHE A 37 -10.54 -8.32 11.51
CA PHE A 37 -10.21 -7.43 12.63
C PHE A 37 -9.48 -6.17 12.20
N ILE A 38 -8.57 -6.27 11.22
CA ILE A 38 -7.67 -5.16 10.87
C ILE A 38 -7.89 -4.58 9.47
N GLY A 39 -8.63 -5.26 8.59
CA GLY A 39 -8.67 -4.94 7.15
C GLY A 39 -9.00 -3.48 6.81
N GLU A 40 -10.03 -2.92 7.44
CA GLU A 40 -10.39 -1.50 7.22
C GLU A 40 -9.33 -0.53 7.75
N ASN A 41 -8.72 -0.83 8.90
CA ASN A 41 -7.65 0.00 9.46
C ASN A 41 -6.37 -0.10 8.62
N THR A 42 -6.04 -1.30 8.13
CA THR A 42 -4.92 -1.54 7.21
C THR A 42 -5.13 -0.75 5.91
N ARG A 43 -6.32 -0.80 5.31
CA ARG A 43 -6.67 -0.02 4.12
C ARG A 43 -6.49 1.48 4.34
N ARG A 44 -7.03 2.02 5.44
CA ARG A 44 -6.86 3.44 5.80
C ARG A 44 -5.39 3.81 6.00
N GLY A 45 -4.59 2.93 6.62
CA GLY A 45 -3.15 3.10 6.77
C GLY A 45 -2.43 3.20 5.42
N PHE A 46 -2.78 2.32 4.48
CA PHE A 46 -2.22 2.36 3.12
C PHE A 46 -2.60 3.64 2.37
N GLU A 47 -3.85 4.07 2.47
CA GLU A 47 -4.33 5.33 1.89
C GLU A 47 -3.58 6.53 2.47
N ALA A 48 -3.44 6.59 3.80
CA ALA A 48 -2.71 7.65 4.49
C ALA A 48 -1.22 7.67 4.09
N MET A 49 -0.57 6.51 4.00
CA MET A 49 0.81 6.39 3.53
C MET A 49 0.96 6.86 2.08
N ASN A 50 0.08 6.44 1.18
CA ASN A 50 0.10 6.89 -0.22
C ASN A 50 0.00 8.40 -0.32
N GLN A 51 -0.93 9.02 0.44
CA GLN A 51 -1.09 10.46 0.44
C GLN A 51 0.14 11.18 0.99
N ALA A 52 0.66 10.74 2.14
CA ALA A 52 1.86 11.34 2.74
C ALA A 52 3.09 11.19 1.84
N LEU A 53 3.24 10.05 1.17
CA LEU A 53 4.32 9.82 0.22
C LEU A 53 4.19 10.75 -0.99
N LYS A 54 2.98 10.88 -1.56
CA LYS A 54 2.69 11.80 -2.65
C LYS A 54 3.02 13.23 -2.25
N ASP A 55 2.50 13.69 -1.11
CA ASP A 55 2.73 15.04 -0.59
C ASP A 55 4.22 15.32 -0.39
N LYS A 56 5.00 14.34 0.09
CA LYS A 56 6.45 14.48 0.30
C LYS A 56 7.24 14.48 -1.01
N ALA A 57 6.92 13.57 -1.93
CA ALA A 57 7.62 13.43 -3.20
C ALA A 57 7.35 14.60 -4.15
N GLU A 58 6.14 15.16 -4.09
CA GLU A 58 5.70 16.27 -4.93
C GLU A 58 5.91 17.63 -4.26
N LYS A 59 6.42 17.68 -3.02
CA LYS A 59 6.64 18.94 -2.25
C LYS A 59 7.80 19.82 -2.72
N SER A 60 8.32 19.64 -3.92
CA SER A 60 9.37 20.53 -4.45
C SER A 60 9.29 20.69 -5.96
N LEU A 61 8.64 21.79 -6.35
CA LEU A 61 9.23 22.88 -7.15
C LEU A 61 8.68 24.20 -6.62
#